data_AF-A0A378IL95-F1
#
_entry.id   AF-A0A378IL95-F1
#
_cell.length_a   1.000
_cell.length_b   1.000
_cell.length_c   1.000
_cell.angle_alpha   90.00
_cell.angle_beta   90.00
_cell.angle_gamma   90.00
#
_symmetry.space_group_name_H-M   'P 1'
#
loop_
_entity.id
_entity.type
_entity.pdbx_description
1 polymer ?
#
loop_
_entity_poly.entity_id
_entity_poly.type
_entity_poly.pdbx_seq_one_letter_code
_entity_poly.pdbx_strand_id
1 'polypeptide(L)'
;MAKQPNATPVYNAIFQEHSNPGRAITGRNNGNFSSYDKGISCHVFAIASPLTWKKAQELNSEYSDIGTQKEIERAQARIMHEFTEQDKKDVDESYEIQPYPEPEEEVIQVERSENMQEILELRKQQKTVLPVEDLYLCGGFREGKMTPEHMWIEDHTNGITYDTFINRGGIAVVDGVGKDGEPFAPGCEGSDFEKNEIHRVKVEGYTWGQLIAIAAGAEDIGFPKGIENKPQVLAAKIAVNDANIALSKVPEADLTKEESEVLEKVEREQSLKTTQKDIDNVVKGLGEEEKLHYNSALTKLEQVANERRKVAREAVGTGPEAFLERVKKQTAQKDKVEEVQKDKEEIQNHSPQNIDNPRPEQTQSSYDSLCRIARNFAIGIGITAVLATTAYLASSSKPSNN
;
A
#
# COMPACT_ATOMS: atom_id res chain seq x y z
N MET A 1 7.05 15.70 1.27
CA MET A 1 7.93 16.10 0.15
C MET A 1 7.01 16.73 -0.89
N ALA A 2 7.50 17.07 -2.08
CA ALA A 2 6.60 16.91 -3.23
C ALA A 2 6.06 15.47 -3.14
N LYS A 3 4.75 15.27 -3.22
CA LYS A 3 4.21 13.91 -3.22
C LYS A 3 4.75 13.19 -4.46
N GLN A 4 4.96 11.87 -4.38
CA GLN A 4 5.31 11.10 -5.59
C GLN A 4 4.31 11.46 -6.70
N PRO A 5 4.74 12.00 -7.85
CA PRO A 5 3.81 12.53 -8.85
C PRO A 5 2.95 11.42 -9.49
N ASN A 6 3.45 10.20 -9.44
CA ASN A 6 2.75 9.01 -9.94
C ASN A 6 1.74 8.44 -8.92
N ALA A 7 1.70 9.01 -7.71
CA ALA A 7 0.84 8.54 -6.63
C ALA A 7 -0.42 9.38 -6.49
N THR A 8 -1.55 8.74 -6.20
CA THR A 8 -2.79 9.48 -5.95
C THR A 8 -2.68 10.35 -4.69
N PRO A 9 -3.33 11.52 -4.64
CA PRO A 9 -3.29 12.39 -3.47
C PRO A 9 -3.71 11.70 -2.16
N VAL A 10 -4.68 10.79 -2.24
CA VAL A 10 -5.22 10.00 -1.13
C VAL A 10 -4.26 8.91 -0.67
N TYR A 11 -3.64 8.15 -1.59
CA TYR A 11 -2.63 7.15 -1.24
C TYR A 11 -1.48 7.81 -0.48
N ASN A 12 -0.97 8.93 -1.00
CA ASN A 12 0.06 9.72 -0.35
C ASN A 12 -0.35 10.21 1.04
N ALA A 13 -1.60 10.66 1.21
CA ALA A 13 -2.06 11.14 2.50
C ALA A 13 -2.20 10.02 3.55
N ILE A 14 -2.47 8.78 3.13
CA ILE A 14 -2.65 7.66 4.04
C ILE A 14 -1.30 7.02 4.40
N PHE A 15 -0.44 6.80 3.38
CA PHE A 15 0.72 5.90 3.48
C PHE A 15 2.09 6.56 3.32
N GLN A 16 2.19 7.84 2.98
CA GLN A 16 3.47 8.58 2.94
C GLN A 16 3.61 9.52 4.13
N GLU A 17 4.84 9.71 4.60
CA GLU A 17 5.15 10.72 5.60
C GLU A 17 5.31 12.12 5.00
N HIS A 18 5.07 13.14 5.83
CA HIS A 18 5.55 14.46 5.50
C HIS A 18 7.06 14.48 5.57
N SER A 19 7.63 15.22 4.65
CA SER A 19 9.06 15.35 4.44
C SER A 19 9.27 16.65 3.71
N ASN A 20 10.35 17.36 3.98
CA ASN A 20 10.52 18.66 3.35
C ASN A 20 10.86 18.49 1.85
N PRO A 21 10.41 19.41 0.98
CA PRO A 21 10.87 19.44 -0.41
C PRO A 21 12.40 19.43 -0.45
N GLY A 22 12.96 18.65 -1.36
CA GLY A 22 14.41 18.49 -1.48
C GLY A 22 14.78 17.64 -2.67
N ARG A 23 16.09 17.53 -2.91
CA ARG A 23 16.65 16.75 -4.00
C ARG A 23 17.74 15.83 -3.50
N ALA A 24 17.95 14.72 -4.20
CA ALA A 24 19.00 13.77 -3.88
C ALA A 24 19.71 13.28 -5.15
N ILE A 25 21.00 13.03 -5.03
CA ILE A 25 21.76 12.26 -6.02
C ILE A 25 21.41 10.79 -5.83
N THR A 26 20.64 10.23 -6.75
CA THR A 26 20.08 8.87 -6.61
C THR A 26 19.90 8.18 -7.98
N GLY A 27 19.54 6.90 -7.93
CA GLY A 27 19.36 6.03 -9.10
C GLY A 27 20.69 5.52 -9.67
N ARG A 28 20.59 4.55 -10.61
CA ARG A 28 21.76 3.90 -11.23
C ARG A 28 22.69 4.87 -11.97
N ASN A 29 22.17 6.02 -12.39
CA ASN A 29 22.92 7.03 -13.16
C ASN A 29 23.49 8.15 -12.27
N ASN A 30 23.37 8.07 -10.93
CA ASN A 30 23.74 9.13 -10.00
C ASN A 30 23.18 10.50 -10.42
N GLY A 31 21.91 10.52 -10.82
CA GLY A 31 21.24 11.72 -11.28
C GLY A 31 20.69 12.55 -10.12
N ASN A 32 20.50 13.85 -10.35
CA ASN A 32 19.87 14.75 -9.40
C ASN A 32 18.35 14.71 -9.58
N PHE A 33 17.65 14.05 -8.66
CA PHE A 33 16.20 13.90 -8.70
C PHE A 33 15.55 14.56 -7.49
N SER A 34 14.29 14.99 -7.66
CA SER A 34 13.45 15.36 -6.53
C SER A 34 13.36 14.18 -5.56
N SER A 35 13.62 14.44 -4.28
CA SER A 35 13.42 13.45 -3.23
C SER A 35 11.93 13.37 -2.93
N TYR A 36 11.42 12.15 -2.88
CA TYR A 36 10.02 11.86 -2.57
C TYR A 36 9.93 10.83 -1.46
N ASP A 37 8.84 10.87 -0.71
CA ASP A 37 8.56 9.82 0.26
C ASP A 37 8.29 8.54 -0.52
N LYS A 38 8.97 7.49 -0.10
CA LYS A 38 8.94 6.19 -0.76
C LYS A 38 7.61 5.45 -0.52
N GLY A 39 6.79 5.96 0.40
CA GLY A 39 5.55 5.36 0.83
C GLY A 39 5.75 4.19 1.76
N ILE A 40 4.72 3.37 1.83
CA ILE A 40 4.78 2.09 2.53
C ILE A 40 5.84 1.18 1.87
N SER A 41 6.67 0.53 2.68
CA SER A 41 7.60 -0.49 2.20
C SER A 41 6.87 -1.76 1.78
N CYS A 42 7.51 -2.56 0.92
CA CYS A 42 6.95 -3.81 0.38
C CYS A 42 6.54 -4.80 1.46
N HIS A 43 7.36 -5.00 2.49
CA HIS A 43 7.02 -5.87 3.62
C HIS A 43 5.89 -5.30 4.48
N VAL A 44 5.87 -3.99 4.77
CA VAL A 44 4.76 -3.39 5.53
C VAL A 44 3.45 -3.49 4.75
N PHE A 45 3.50 -3.33 3.42
CA PHE A 45 2.34 -3.53 2.55
C PHE A 45 1.85 -4.98 2.59
N ALA A 46 2.75 -5.89 2.26
CA ALA A 46 2.46 -7.30 2.09
C ALA A 46 1.98 -7.95 3.39
N ILE A 47 2.49 -7.53 4.55
CA ILE A 47 2.06 -8.05 5.85
C ILE A 47 0.74 -7.43 6.30
N ALA A 48 0.52 -6.12 6.18
CA ALA A 48 -0.68 -5.53 6.82
C ALA A 48 -1.19 -4.21 6.26
N SER A 49 -0.30 -3.39 5.74
CA SER A 49 -0.52 -1.97 5.47
C SER A 49 -1.19 -1.20 6.61
N PRO A 50 -0.59 -1.13 7.81
CA PRO A 50 -1.19 -0.46 8.95
C PRO A 50 -1.50 1.01 8.62
N LEU A 51 -2.69 1.47 8.98
CA LEU A 51 -3.16 2.84 8.71
C LEU A 51 -2.61 3.88 9.68
N THR A 52 -1.80 3.46 10.66
CA THR A 52 -1.11 4.36 11.57
C THR A 52 0.40 4.18 11.46
N TRP A 53 1.11 5.30 11.53
CA TRP A 53 2.56 5.31 11.41
C TRP A 53 3.24 4.50 12.53
N LYS A 54 2.79 4.68 13.77
CA LYS A 54 3.30 3.92 14.92
C LYS A 54 3.26 2.41 14.66
N LYS A 55 2.13 1.88 14.16
CA LYS A 55 2.02 0.46 13.85
C LYS A 55 2.84 0.04 12.64
N ALA A 56 2.97 0.91 11.62
CA ALA A 56 3.84 0.65 10.49
C ALA A 56 5.31 0.59 10.91
N GLN A 57 5.76 1.47 11.82
CA GLN A 57 7.11 1.44 12.39
C GLN A 57 7.34 0.23 13.29
N GLU A 58 6.39 -0.10 14.17
CA GLU A 58 6.44 -1.31 15.01
C GLU A 58 6.60 -2.55 14.13
N LEU A 59 5.73 -2.71 13.13
CA LEU A 59 5.80 -3.81 12.18
C LEU A 59 7.12 -3.83 11.38
N ASN A 60 7.60 -2.67 10.95
CA ASN A 60 8.87 -2.56 10.24
C ASN A 60 10.04 -2.96 11.13
N SER A 61 10.03 -2.58 12.41
CA SER A 61 11.07 -2.97 13.37
C SER A 61 11.03 -4.47 13.64
N GLU A 62 9.86 -5.03 13.92
CA GLU A 62 9.69 -6.46 14.15
C GLU A 62 10.14 -7.29 12.94
N TYR A 63 9.81 -6.82 11.72
CA TYR A 63 10.30 -7.44 10.49
C TYR A 63 11.82 -7.37 10.36
N SER A 64 12.44 -6.23 10.69
CA SER A 64 13.90 -6.06 10.62
C SER A 64 14.67 -6.93 11.63
N ASP A 65 14.01 -7.42 12.68
CA ASP A 65 14.65 -8.30 13.66
C ASP A 65 14.65 -9.79 13.21
N ILE A 66 13.79 -10.17 12.26
CA ILE A 66 13.69 -11.54 11.73
C ILE A 66 14.99 -11.90 11.01
N GLY A 67 15.57 -13.05 11.39
CA GLY A 67 16.80 -13.57 10.80
C GLY A 67 18.08 -12.85 11.22
N THR A 68 18.00 -11.67 11.84
CA THR A 68 19.14 -10.81 12.16
C THR A 68 20.18 -11.49 13.05
N GLN A 69 19.75 -12.26 14.06
CA GLN A 69 20.68 -12.98 14.93
C GLN A 69 21.52 -14.01 14.16
N LYS A 70 20.90 -14.78 13.25
CA LYS A 70 21.60 -15.76 12.41
C LYS A 70 22.52 -15.07 11.40
N GLU A 71 22.12 -13.94 10.83
CA GLU A 71 22.99 -13.14 9.95
C GLU A 71 24.24 -12.63 10.69
N ILE A 72 24.09 -12.16 11.94
CA ILE A 72 25.21 -11.76 12.80
C ILE A 72 26.14 -12.95 13.08
N GLU A 73 25.59 -14.10 13.44
CA GLU A 73 26.38 -15.32 13.71
C GLU A 73 27.18 -15.77 12.49
N ARG A 74 26.57 -15.74 11.29
CA ARG A 74 27.25 -16.06 10.02
C ARG A 74 28.34 -15.05 9.69
N ALA A 75 28.08 -13.75 9.89
CA ALA A 75 29.08 -12.71 9.68
C ALA A 75 30.28 -12.89 10.62
N GLN A 76 30.03 -13.21 11.90
CA GLN A 76 31.08 -13.52 12.87
C GLN A 76 31.87 -14.77 12.49
N ALA A 77 31.21 -15.84 12.05
CA ALA A 77 31.86 -17.06 11.59
C ALA A 77 32.76 -16.82 10.37
N ARG A 78 32.28 -16.02 9.39
CA ARG A 78 33.07 -15.61 8.22
C ARG A 78 34.32 -14.83 8.61
N ILE A 79 34.16 -13.81 9.45
CA ILE A 79 35.29 -13.00 9.94
C ILE A 79 36.30 -13.89 10.66
N MET A 80 35.85 -14.81 11.51
CA MET A 80 36.76 -15.69 12.24
C MET A 80 37.49 -16.69 11.35
N HIS A 81 36.82 -17.21 10.32
CA HIS A 81 37.46 -18.05 9.31
C HIS A 81 38.52 -17.27 8.54
N GLU A 82 38.22 -16.06 8.07
CA GLU A 82 39.19 -15.21 7.37
C GLU A 82 40.45 -14.94 8.20
N PHE A 83 40.30 -14.63 9.49
CA PHE A 83 41.44 -14.49 10.39
C PHE A 83 42.25 -15.79 10.53
N THR A 84 41.56 -16.93 10.70
CA THR A 84 42.21 -18.24 10.85
C THR A 84 42.98 -18.64 9.60
N GLU A 85 42.45 -18.35 8.41
CA GLU A 85 43.11 -18.63 7.13
C GLU A 85 44.30 -17.70 6.88
N GLN A 86 44.19 -16.43 7.28
CA GLN A 86 45.30 -15.48 7.20
C GLN A 86 46.44 -15.89 8.14
N ASP A 87 46.15 -16.32 9.37
CA ASP A 87 47.16 -16.80 10.32
C ASP A 87 47.94 -18.01 9.75
N LYS A 88 47.27 -18.93 9.04
CA LYS A 88 47.93 -20.06 8.37
C LYS A 88 48.90 -19.59 7.28
N LYS A 89 48.50 -18.58 6.50
CA LYS A 89 49.33 -17.98 5.45
C LYS A 89 50.53 -17.21 6.00
N ASP A 90 50.37 -16.56 7.14
CA ASP A 90 51.47 -15.84 7.79
C ASP A 90 52.52 -16.82 8.37
N VAL A 91 52.11 -18.04 8.72
CA VAL A 91 53.01 -19.13 9.16
C VAL A 91 53.65 -19.85 7.97
N ASP A 92 52.93 -20.04 6.87
CA ASP A 92 53.41 -20.67 5.64
C ASP A 92 53.04 -19.82 4.43
N GLU A 93 54.02 -19.08 3.89
CA GLU A 93 53.83 -18.22 2.71
C GLU A 93 53.33 -18.98 1.47
N SER A 94 53.55 -20.30 1.41
CA SER A 94 53.08 -21.15 0.31
C SER A 94 51.63 -21.63 0.48
N TYR A 95 51.01 -21.36 1.64
CA TYR A 95 49.62 -21.71 1.91
C TYR A 95 48.65 -20.84 1.10
N GLU A 96 47.68 -21.50 0.48
CA GLU A 96 46.57 -20.85 -0.23
C GLU A 96 45.36 -20.73 0.70
N ILE A 97 44.92 -19.49 0.95
CA ILE A 97 43.74 -19.18 1.75
C ILE A 97 42.51 -19.89 1.17
N GLN A 98 41.84 -20.66 2.01
CA GLN A 98 40.60 -21.32 1.63
C GLN A 98 39.41 -20.37 1.81
N PRO A 99 38.48 -20.31 0.86
CA PRO A 99 37.28 -19.50 1.01
C PRO A 99 36.43 -20.01 2.18
N TYR A 100 35.59 -19.13 2.73
CA TYR A 100 34.61 -19.54 3.74
C TYR A 100 33.65 -20.59 3.16
N PRO A 101 33.40 -21.70 3.87
CA PRO A 101 32.43 -22.70 3.42
C PRO A 101 31.01 -22.16 3.54
N GLU A 102 30.47 -21.69 2.42
CA GLU A 102 29.08 -21.24 2.36
C GLU A 102 28.11 -22.39 2.65
N PRO A 103 27.01 -22.13 3.38
CA PRO A 103 26.02 -23.17 3.68
C PRO A 103 25.40 -23.74 2.42
N GLU A 104 25.12 -25.04 2.45
CA GLU A 104 24.47 -25.74 1.35
C GLU A 104 23.08 -25.16 1.07
N GLU A 105 22.65 -25.22 -0.20
CA GLU A 105 21.37 -24.68 -0.65
C GLU A 105 20.20 -25.20 0.19
N GLU A 106 20.19 -26.47 0.58
CA GLU A 106 19.13 -27.05 1.39
C GLU A 106 18.99 -26.37 2.76
N VAL A 107 20.11 -26.02 3.40
CA VAL A 107 20.12 -25.27 4.68
C VAL A 107 19.58 -23.86 4.47
N ILE A 108 19.97 -23.20 3.38
CA ILE A 108 19.47 -21.87 3.00
C ILE A 108 17.95 -21.90 2.81
N GLN A 109 17.43 -22.90 2.09
CA GLN A 109 16.00 -23.03 1.83
C GLN A 109 15.19 -23.27 3.11
N VAL A 110 15.71 -24.07 4.04
CA VAL A 110 15.08 -24.29 5.35
C VAL A 110 15.04 -22.98 6.15
N GLU A 111 16.15 -22.26 6.24
CA GLU A 111 16.20 -20.99 6.99
C GLU A 111 15.29 -19.91 6.39
N ARG A 112 15.24 -19.79 5.06
CA ARG A 112 14.32 -18.88 4.38
C ARG A 112 12.86 -19.22 4.67
N SER A 113 12.53 -20.51 4.66
CA SER A 113 11.20 -20.98 5.03
C SER A 113 10.87 -20.65 6.49
N GLU A 114 11.80 -20.86 7.42
CA GLU A 114 11.63 -20.48 8.85
C GLU A 114 11.35 -18.99 9.01
N ASN A 115 12.13 -18.13 8.35
CA ASN A 115 11.93 -16.69 8.40
C ASN A 115 10.58 -16.27 7.82
N MET A 116 10.11 -16.92 6.74
CA MET A 116 8.76 -16.69 6.23
C MET A 116 7.66 -17.12 7.20
N GLN A 117 7.88 -18.17 8.00
CA GLN A 117 6.94 -18.55 9.07
C GLN A 117 6.92 -17.51 10.20
N GLU A 118 8.05 -16.92 10.58
CA GLU A 118 8.08 -15.82 11.54
C GLU A 118 7.31 -14.59 11.01
N ILE A 119 7.49 -14.26 9.73
CA ILE A 119 6.73 -13.20 9.06
C ILE A 119 5.23 -13.52 9.06
N LEU A 120 4.85 -14.80 8.85
CA LEU A 120 3.46 -15.23 8.92
C LEU A 120 2.86 -14.99 10.31
N GLU A 121 3.63 -15.18 11.39
CA GLU A 121 3.16 -14.85 12.75
C GLU A 121 2.88 -13.35 12.91
N LEU A 122 3.71 -12.48 12.35
CA LEU A 122 3.42 -11.03 12.31
C LEU A 122 2.12 -10.74 11.55
N ARG A 123 1.90 -11.42 10.41
CA ARG A 123 0.65 -11.31 9.64
C ARG A 123 -0.55 -11.78 10.44
N LYS A 124 -0.46 -12.87 11.20
CA LYS A 124 -1.57 -13.44 12.00
C LYS A 124 -2.06 -12.50 13.11
N GLN A 125 -1.21 -11.59 13.59
CA GLN A 125 -1.61 -10.56 14.54
C GLN A 125 -2.57 -9.52 13.94
N GLN A 126 -2.74 -9.53 12.62
CA GLN A 126 -3.58 -8.58 11.89
C GLN A 126 -4.92 -9.20 11.51
N LYS A 127 -6.00 -8.44 11.74
CA LYS A 127 -7.35 -8.88 11.40
C LYS A 127 -7.52 -9.04 9.89
N THR A 128 -7.80 -10.25 9.45
CA THR A 128 -8.33 -10.52 8.11
C THR A 128 -9.77 -10.00 8.03
N VAL A 129 -10.06 -9.15 7.04
CA VAL A 129 -11.40 -8.58 6.84
C VAL A 129 -12.10 -9.11 5.60
N LEU A 130 -11.33 -9.54 4.60
CA LEU A 130 -11.83 -10.22 3.41
C LEU A 130 -11.11 -11.56 3.27
N PRO A 131 -11.75 -12.67 3.67
CA PRO A 131 -11.22 -14.00 3.45
C PRO A 131 -11.07 -14.32 1.97
N VAL A 132 -9.97 -14.98 1.62
CA VAL A 132 -9.67 -15.48 0.27
C VAL A 132 -9.07 -16.87 0.42
N GLU A 133 -9.49 -17.80 -0.45
CA GLU A 133 -9.15 -19.22 -0.30
C GLU A 133 -7.67 -19.48 -0.48
N ASP A 134 -7.07 -18.93 -1.54
CA ASP A 134 -5.67 -19.13 -1.91
C ASP A 134 -4.97 -17.79 -2.07
N LEU A 135 -4.72 -17.13 -0.93
CA LEU A 135 -3.90 -15.92 -0.84
C LEU A 135 -2.55 -16.26 -0.21
N TYR A 136 -1.47 -15.76 -0.81
CA TYR A 136 -0.11 -16.00 -0.36
C TYR A 136 0.61 -14.68 -0.09
N LEU A 137 1.37 -14.69 0.99
CA LEU A 137 2.42 -13.73 1.26
C LEU A 137 3.72 -14.30 0.70
N CYS A 138 4.38 -13.54 -0.17
CA CYS A 138 5.53 -14.00 -0.91
C CYS A 138 6.77 -13.18 -0.56
N GLY A 139 7.90 -13.86 -0.40
CA GLY A 139 9.20 -13.25 -0.13
C GLY A 139 10.20 -13.60 -1.22
N GLY A 140 10.91 -12.58 -1.70
CA GLY A 140 12.00 -12.69 -2.66
C GLY A 140 13.35 -12.56 -1.97
N PHE A 141 14.25 -13.51 -2.21
CA PHE A 141 15.54 -13.63 -1.53
C PHE A 141 16.70 -13.64 -2.53
N ARG A 142 17.41 -12.52 -2.68
CA ARG A 142 18.62 -12.46 -3.50
C ARG A 142 19.89 -12.40 -2.68
N GLU A 143 21.02 -12.58 -3.36
CA GLU A 143 22.37 -12.33 -2.83
C GLU A 143 22.68 -13.13 -1.55
N GLY A 144 22.10 -14.32 -1.43
CA GLY A 144 22.30 -15.19 -0.26
C GLY A 144 21.64 -14.68 1.04
N LYS A 145 20.75 -13.69 0.96
CA LYS A 145 19.99 -13.20 2.12
C LYS A 145 19.05 -14.27 2.65
N MET A 146 18.88 -14.26 3.97
CA MET A 146 17.99 -15.18 4.70
C MET A 146 16.65 -14.55 5.02
N THR A 147 16.59 -13.23 5.13
CA THR A 147 15.33 -12.48 5.23
C THR A 147 14.97 -11.94 3.85
N PRO A 148 13.69 -11.93 3.45
CA PRO A 148 13.30 -11.44 2.13
C PRO A 148 13.74 -9.99 1.94
N GLU A 149 14.35 -9.70 0.80
CA GLU A 149 14.66 -8.32 0.44
C GLU A 149 13.45 -7.58 -0.14
N HIS A 150 12.47 -8.35 -0.61
CA HIS A 150 11.26 -7.85 -1.21
C HIS A 150 10.08 -8.77 -0.88
N MET A 151 8.89 -8.19 -0.79
CA MET A 151 7.69 -8.90 -0.38
C MET A 151 6.48 -8.44 -1.20
N TRP A 152 5.62 -9.38 -1.59
CA TRP A 152 4.39 -9.10 -2.35
C TRP A 152 3.25 -10.04 -1.93
N ILE A 153 2.07 -9.82 -2.50
CA ILE A 153 0.88 -10.64 -2.26
C ILE A 153 0.45 -11.29 -3.58
N GLU A 154 0.25 -12.60 -3.58
CA GLU A 154 -0.33 -13.34 -4.70
C GLU A 154 -1.72 -13.87 -4.31
N ASP A 155 -2.77 -13.44 -5.01
CA ASP A 155 -4.12 -13.98 -4.91
C ASP A 155 -4.32 -15.00 -6.02
N HIS A 156 -4.03 -16.26 -5.72
CA HIS A 156 -4.15 -17.38 -6.65
C HIS A 156 -5.62 -17.71 -6.95
N THR A 157 -6.53 -17.43 -6.02
CA THR A 157 -7.98 -17.57 -6.26
C THR A 157 -8.45 -16.66 -7.40
N ASN A 158 -7.90 -15.44 -7.49
CA ASN A 158 -8.30 -14.45 -8.47
C ASN A 158 -7.26 -14.18 -9.56
N GLY A 159 -6.13 -14.88 -9.54
CA GLY A 159 -5.07 -14.79 -10.55
C GLY A 159 -4.36 -13.45 -10.61
N ILE A 160 -4.16 -12.77 -9.47
CA ILE A 160 -3.59 -11.42 -9.43
C ILE A 160 -2.46 -11.29 -8.41
N THR A 161 -1.46 -10.48 -8.73
CA THR A 161 -0.37 -10.14 -7.82
C THR A 161 -0.40 -8.65 -7.51
N TYR A 162 -0.18 -8.32 -6.24
CA TYR A 162 -0.02 -6.95 -5.78
C TYR A 162 1.35 -6.75 -5.15
N ASP A 163 1.98 -5.65 -5.56
CA ASP A 163 3.33 -5.30 -5.12
C ASP A 163 3.42 -3.79 -4.89
N THR A 164 4.42 -3.34 -4.15
CA THR A 164 4.74 -1.92 -4.01
C THR A 164 6.15 -1.66 -4.47
N PHE A 165 6.32 -0.59 -5.26
CA PHE A 165 7.65 -0.04 -5.47
C PHE A 165 7.73 1.43 -5.08
N ILE A 166 8.82 1.72 -4.40
CA ILE A 166 9.26 3.03 -3.92
C ILE A 166 9.17 4.13 -5.00
N ASN A 167 9.35 3.77 -6.28
CA ASN A 167 9.36 4.72 -7.40
C ASN A 167 8.09 4.68 -8.28
N ARG A 168 7.13 3.79 -7.99
CA ARG A 168 5.88 3.69 -8.77
C ARG A 168 4.72 4.49 -8.18
N GLY A 169 4.85 4.97 -6.95
CA GLY A 169 3.84 5.84 -6.33
C GLY A 169 2.55 5.12 -5.94
N GLY A 170 2.54 3.80 -5.85
CA GLY A 170 1.31 3.07 -5.59
C GLY A 170 1.51 1.57 -5.47
N ILE A 171 0.42 0.84 -5.70
CA ILE A 171 0.39 -0.61 -5.76
C ILE A 171 0.51 -1.02 -7.22
N ALA A 172 1.62 -1.66 -7.57
CA ALA A 172 1.78 -2.33 -8.86
C ALA A 172 0.86 -3.55 -8.90
N VAL A 173 0.22 -3.77 -10.05
CA VAL A 173 -0.73 -4.87 -10.22
C VAL A 173 -0.31 -5.69 -11.43
N VAL A 174 -0.12 -6.99 -11.22
CA VAL A 174 0.19 -7.94 -12.29
C VAL A 174 -1.00 -8.89 -12.46
N ASP A 175 -1.50 -8.99 -13.69
CA ASP A 175 -2.52 -9.97 -14.09
C ASP A 175 -1.88 -11.35 -14.23
N GLY A 176 -1.57 -11.96 -13.08
CA GLY A 176 -0.94 -13.26 -12.96
C GLY A 176 -0.40 -13.52 -11.56
N VAL A 177 -0.06 -14.77 -11.29
CA VAL A 177 0.61 -15.23 -10.07
C VAL A 177 1.77 -16.15 -10.44
N GLY A 178 2.79 -16.21 -9.58
CA GLY A 178 3.91 -17.12 -9.79
C GLY A 178 3.50 -18.59 -9.62
N LYS A 179 4.21 -19.48 -10.31
CA LYS A 179 4.06 -20.93 -10.11
C LYS A 179 5.19 -21.46 -9.23
N ASP A 180 4.89 -22.47 -8.43
CA ASP A 180 5.90 -23.12 -7.60
C ASP A 180 7.02 -23.72 -8.45
N GLY A 181 8.26 -23.41 -8.08
CA GLY A 181 9.45 -23.87 -8.80
C GLY A 181 9.74 -23.14 -10.12
N GLU A 182 9.00 -22.08 -10.47
CA GLU A 182 9.25 -21.22 -11.62
C GLU A 182 9.73 -19.82 -11.18
N PRO A 183 10.57 -19.13 -11.98
CA PRO A 183 10.85 -17.72 -11.79
C PRO A 183 9.58 -16.86 -11.88
N PHE A 184 9.58 -15.71 -11.20
CA PHE A 184 8.44 -14.79 -11.24
C PHE A 184 8.85 -13.35 -11.01
N ALA A 185 8.16 -12.43 -11.70
CA ALA A 185 8.32 -10.98 -11.55
C ALA A 185 7.01 -10.37 -10.98
N PRO A 186 6.98 -9.97 -9.70
CA PRO A 186 5.77 -9.44 -9.05
C PRO A 186 5.41 -8.00 -9.47
N GLY A 187 6.13 -7.42 -10.44
CA GLY A 187 5.80 -6.15 -11.10
C GLY A 187 6.71 -4.99 -10.73
N CYS A 188 7.44 -5.09 -9.62
CA CYS A 188 8.34 -4.06 -9.10
C CYS A 188 9.80 -4.18 -9.60
N GLU A 189 10.35 -5.40 -9.63
CA GLU A 189 11.78 -5.58 -9.86
C GLU A 189 12.20 -5.33 -11.30
N GLY A 190 13.47 -4.96 -11.47
CA GLY A 190 14.11 -4.86 -12.79
C GLY A 190 14.43 -6.23 -13.43
N SER A 191 14.18 -7.32 -12.72
CA SER A 191 14.39 -8.71 -13.14
C SER A 191 13.55 -9.64 -12.29
N ASP A 192 13.21 -10.81 -12.82
CA ASP A 192 12.50 -11.87 -12.11
C ASP A 192 13.30 -12.35 -10.88
N PHE A 193 12.62 -12.83 -9.84
CA PHE A 193 13.25 -13.71 -8.85
C PHE A 193 13.36 -15.12 -9.42
N GLU A 194 14.49 -15.76 -9.20
CA GLU A 194 14.72 -17.14 -9.60
C GLU A 194 13.86 -18.11 -8.76
N LYS A 195 13.63 -19.32 -9.27
CA LYS A 195 12.75 -20.31 -8.63
C LYS A 195 13.07 -20.63 -7.16
N ASN A 196 14.34 -20.61 -6.78
CA ASN A 196 14.82 -20.90 -5.42
C ASN A 196 14.96 -19.63 -4.56
N GLU A 197 14.64 -18.48 -5.13
CA GLU A 197 14.63 -17.18 -4.46
C GLU A 197 13.22 -16.80 -4.00
N ILE A 198 12.20 -17.64 -4.20
CA ILE A 198 10.82 -17.32 -3.85
C ILE A 198 10.32 -18.30 -2.80
N HIS A 199 9.85 -17.77 -1.67
CA HIS A 199 9.07 -18.55 -0.71
C HIS A 199 7.68 -17.95 -0.54
N ARG A 200 6.68 -18.82 -0.37
CA ARG A 200 5.28 -18.45 -0.22
C ARG A 200 4.73 -19.02 1.07
N VAL A 201 4.00 -18.20 1.81
CA VAL A 201 3.23 -18.66 2.97
C VAL A 201 1.77 -18.28 2.79
N LYS A 202 0.89 -19.27 2.97
CA LYS A 202 -0.54 -19.08 2.79
C LYS A 202 -1.10 -18.24 3.93
N VAL A 203 -1.96 -17.28 3.59
CA VAL A 203 -2.65 -16.38 4.52
C VAL A 203 -4.17 -16.45 4.29
N GLU A 204 -4.95 -16.08 5.30
CA GLU A 204 -6.41 -16.28 5.27
C GLU A 204 -7.17 -15.29 4.37
N GLY A 205 -6.51 -14.22 3.92
CA GLY A 205 -7.14 -13.15 3.14
C GLY A 205 -6.54 -11.77 3.38
N TYR A 206 -7.23 -10.74 2.92
CA TYR A 206 -6.76 -9.36 2.98
C TYR A 206 -7.06 -8.70 4.33
N THR A 207 -6.13 -7.85 4.78
CA THR A 207 -6.36 -6.89 5.86
C THR A 207 -7.10 -5.66 5.34
N TRP A 208 -7.67 -4.87 6.26
CA TRP A 208 -8.29 -3.59 5.89
C TRP A 208 -7.28 -2.62 5.27
N GLY A 209 -6.07 -2.57 5.83
CA GLY A 209 -4.98 -1.74 5.32
C GLY A 209 -4.66 -2.04 3.87
N GLN A 210 -4.53 -3.33 3.51
CA GLN A 210 -4.25 -3.75 2.14
C GLN A 210 -5.37 -3.37 1.17
N LEU A 211 -6.64 -3.57 1.58
CA LEU A 211 -7.77 -3.13 0.76
C LEU A 211 -7.76 -1.60 0.55
N ILE A 212 -7.42 -0.81 1.57
CA ILE A 212 -7.30 0.64 1.43
C ILE A 212 -6.11 1.02 0.52
N ALA A 213 -4.97 0.36 0.67
CA ALA A 213 -3.79 0.60 -0.15
C ALA A 213 -4.07 0.33 -1.64
N ILE A 214 -4.68 -0.82 -1.96
CA ILE A 214 -5.11 -1.18 -3.31
C ILE A 214 -6.16 -0.19 -3.82
N ALA A 215 -7.20 0.11 -3.03
CA ALA A 215 -8.25 1.04 -3.45
C ALA A 215 -7.74 2.47 -3.70
N ALA A 216 -6.73 2.91 -2.94
CA ALA A 216 -6.18 4.26 -3.03
C ALA A 216 -5.10 4.40 -4.10
N GLY A 217 -4.32 3.35 -4.38
CA GLY A 217 -3.07 3.48 -5.13
C GLY A 217 -2.79 2.40 -6.16
N ALA A 218 -3.70 1.47 -6.42
CA ALA A 218 -3.47 0.47 -7.47
C ALA A 218 -3.46 1.07 -8.88
N GLU A 219 -2.59 0.52 -9.72
CA GLU A 219 -2.60 0.71 -11.18
C GLU A 219 -3.96 0.25 -11.78
N ASP A 220 -4.20 0.55 -13.07
CA ASP A 220 -5.51 0.50 -13.74
C ASP A 220 -6.32 -0.81 -13.57
N ILE A 221 -5.67 -1.93 -13.27
CA ILE A 221 -6.32 -3.23 -13.03
C ILE A 221 -7.09 -3.25 -11.69
N GLY A 222 -6.56 -2.60 -10.65
CA GLY A 222 -7.21 -2.50 -9.34
C GLY A 222 -7.57 -3.85 -8.71
N PHE A 223 -8.83 -4.02 -8.33
CA PHE A 223 -9.34 -5.29 -7.77
C PHE A 223 -9.87 -6.23 -8.87
N PRO A 224 -9.60 -7.54 -8.80
CA PRO A 224 -10.09 -8.50 -9.78
C PRO A 224 -11.60 -8.69 -9.65
N LYS A 225 -12.24 -9.11 -10.74
CA LYS A 225 -13.71 -9.28 -10.84
C LYS A 225 -14.30 -10.20 -9.76
N GLY A 226 -13.54 -11.21 -9.31
CA GLY A 226 -13.99 -12.15 -8.29
C GLY A 226 -14.21 -11.51 -6.91
N ILE A 227 -13.54 -10.39 -6.61
CA ILE A 227 -13.65 -9.69 -5.32
C ILE A 227 -14.12 -8.23 -5.41
N GLU A 228 -14.09 -7.61 -6.59
CA GLU A 228 -14.34 -6.16 -6.76
C GLU A 228 -15.68 -5.66 -6.19
N ASN A 229 -16.68 -6.56 -6.10
CA ASN A 229 -18.03 -6.31 -5.63
C ASN A 229 -18.29 -6.85 -4.21
N LYS A 230 -17.28 -7.41 -3.54
CA LYS A 230 -17.42 -7.86 -2.16
C LYS A 230 -17.67 -6.64 -1.25
N PRO A 231 -18.55 -6.75 -0.24
CA PRO A 231 -18.90 -5.63 0.63
C PRO A 231 -17.68 -4.92 1.24
N GLN A 232 -16.61 -5.63 1.57
CA GLN A 232 -15.38 -5.08 2.13
C GLN A 232 -14.57 -4.27 1.10
N VAL A 233 -14.51 -4.73 -0.16
CA VAL A 233 -13.85 -3.98 -1.24
C VAL A 233 -14.63 -2.70 -1.55
N LEU A 234 -15.96 -2.79 -1.60
CA LEU A 234 -16.83 -1.63 -1.79
C LEU A 234 -16.71 -0.65 -0.63
N ALA A 235 -16.63 -1.15 0.62
CA ALA A 235 -16.34 -0.33 1.79
C ALA A 235 -15.01 0.42 1.63
N ALA A 236 -13.95 -0.25 1.18
CA ALA A 236 -12.63 0.35 0.99
C ALA A 236 -12.66 1.45 -0.08
N LYS A 237 -13.31 1.20 -1.23
CA LYS A 237 -13.50 2.21 -2.30
C LYS A 237 -14.26 3.44 -1.79
N ILE A 238 -15.31 3.24 -1.00
CA ILE A 238 -16.09 4.34 -0.41
C ILE A 238 -15.28 5.11 0.63
N ALA A 239 -14.56 4.41 1.50
CA ALA A 239 -13.66 5.00 2.49
C ALA A 239 -12.58 5.88 1.83
N VAL A 240 -11.99 5.41 0.73
CA VAL A 240 -11.04 6.21 -0.07
C VAL A 240 -11.70 7.43 -0.71
N ASN A 241 -12.94 7.31 -1.17
CA ASN A 241 -13.70 8.46 -1.67
C ASN A 241 -14.01 9.48 -0.55
N ASP A 242 -14.40 9.03 0.63
CA ASP A 242 -14.62 9.88 1.80
C ASP A 242 -13.32 10.61 2.19
N ALA A 243 -12.18 9.92 2.12
CA ALA A 243 -10.86 10.53 2.32
C ALA A 243 -10.53 11.59 1.26
N ASN A 244 -10.85 11.36 -0.02
CA ASN A 244 -10.70 12.39 -1.06
C ASN A 244 -11.55 13.63 -0.77
N ILE A 245 -12.80 13.45 -0.35
CA ILE A 245 -13.70 14.55 0.04
C ILE A 245 -13.18 15.29 1.29
N ALA A 246 -12.61 14.57 2.25
CA ALA A 246 -12.00 15.18 3.43
C ALA A 246 -10.75 15.99 3.06
N LEU A 247 -9.90 15.45 2.19
CA LEU A 247 -8.70 16.11 1.69
C LEU A 247 -9.02 17.39 0.91
N SER A 248 -10.10 17.41 0.13
CA SER A 248 -10.51 18.61 -0.62
C SER A 248 -10.96 19.77 0.27
N LYS A 249 -11.21 19.52 1.56
CA LYS A 249 -11.58 20.54 2.56
C LYS A 249 -10.37 21.09 3.32
N VAL A 250 -9.20 20.47 3.19
CA VAL A 250 -7.98 20.96 3.84
C VAL A 250 -7.38 22.06 2.97
N PRO A 251 -7.24 23.30 3.49
CA PRO A 251 -6.65 24.39 2.73
C PRO A 251 -5.20 24.10 2.37
N GLU A 252 -4.71 24.76 1.32
CA GLU A 252 -3.28 24.77 1.02
C GLU A 252 -2.50 25.56 2.08
N ALA A 253 -1.18 25.41 2.08
CA ALA A 253 -0.33 26.18 2.99
C ALA A 253 -0.42 27.66 2.61
N ASP A 254 -0.76 28.50 3.59
CA ASP A 254 -0.83 29.96 3.43
C ASP A 254 0.58 30.55 3.47
N LEU A 255 1.28 30.43 2.34
CA LEU A 255 2.63 30.95 2.16
C LEU A 255 2.58 32.42 1.76
N THR A 256 3.44 33.24 2.38
CA THR A 256 3.68 34.59 1.89
C THR A 256 4.42 34.53 0.54
N LYS A 257 4.47 35.68 -0.13
CA LYS A 257 5.20 35.80 -1.39
C LYS A 257 6.69 35.48 -1.20
N GLU A 258 7.29 36.00 -0.13
CA GLU A 258 8.71 35.82 0.21
C GLU A 258 9.03 34.35 0.55
N GLU A 259 8.13 33.70 1.30
CA GLU A 259 8.23 32.26 1.60
C GLU A 259 8.19 31.41 0.33
N SER A 260 7.29 31.73 -0.60
CA SER A 260 7.17 31.03 -1.88
C SER A 260 8.39 31.24 -2.77
N GLU A 261 8.86 32.49 -2.88
CA GLU A 261 10.04 32.85 -3.69
C GLU A 261 11.32 32.16 -3.19
N VAL A 262 11.49 32.04 -1.87
CA VAL A 262 12.66 31.34 -1.30
C VAL A 262 12.58 29.83 -1.54
N LEU A 263 11.41 29.19 -1.42
CA LEU A 263 11.25 27.77 -1.76
C LEU A 263 11.59 27.50 -3.23
N GLU A 264 11.06 28.30 -4.15
CA GLU A 264 11.35 28.17 -5.59
C GLU A 264 12.83 28.42 -5.89
N LYS A 265 13.46 29.40 -5.24
CA LYS A 265 14.89 29.68 -5.38
C LYS A 265 15.71 28.46 -4.95
N VAL A 266 15.43 27.89 -3.77
CA VAL A 266 16.13 26.72 -3.25
C VAL A 266 15.97 25.53 -4.19
N GLU A 267 14.76 25.21 -4.63
CA GLU A 267 14.52 24.09 -5.55
C GLU A 267 15.28 24.25 -6.87
N ARG A 268 15.22 25.46 -7.45
CA ARG A 268 15.92 25.79 -8.70
C ARG A 268 17.43 25.64 -8.53
N GLU A 269 18.01 26.19 -7.47
CA GLU A 269 19.44 26.09 -7.23
C GLU A 269 19.89 24.65 -6.95
N GLN A 270 19.11 23.88 -6.18
CA GLN A 270 19.36 22.47 -5.93
C GLN A 270 19.35 21.66 -7.23
N SER A 271 18.42 21.95 -8.15
CA SER A 271 18.31 21.22 -9.43
C SER A 271 19.53 21.34 -10.34
N LEU A 272 20.32 22.40 -10.18
CA LEU A 272 21.52 22.67 -10.97
C LEU A 272 22.78 21.98 -10.41
N LYS A 273 22.69 21.33 -9.25
CA LYS A 273 23.84 20.69 -8.60
C LYS A 273 24.03 19.25 -9.09
N THR A 274 25.27 18.78 -9.04
CA THR A 274 25.65 17.43 -9.49
C THR A 274 26.16 16.55 -8.35
N THR A 275 26.36 17.10 -7.15
CA THR A 275 26.78 16.36 -5.96
C THR A 275 25.81 16.59 -4.81
N GLN A 276 25.64 15.57 -3.95
CA GLN A 276 24.76 15.70 -2.77
C GLN A 276 25.24 16.82 -1.85
N LYS A 277 26.56 16.94 -1.68
CA LYS A 277 27.19 18.00 -0.88
C LYS A 277 26.78 19.38 -1.37
N ASP A 278 26.76 19.61 -2.69
CA ASP A 278 26.40 20.91 -3.25
C ASP A 278 24.89 21.19 -3.15
N ILE A 279 24.05 20.16 -3.28
CA ILE A 279 22.59 20.25 -3.03
C ILE A 279 22.35 20.71 -1.59
N ASP A 280 22.98 20.05 -0.61
CA ASP A 280 22.81 20.35 0.81
C ASP A 280 23.34 21.75 1.16
N ASN A 281 24.38 22.21 0.44
CA ASN A 281 24.98 23.54 0.65
C ASN A 281 24.08 24.69 0.20
N VAL A 282 23.11 24.47 -0.70
CA VAL A 282 22.16 25.53 -1.12
C VAL A 282 21.43 26.11 0.08
N VAL A 283 20.85 25.26 0.92
CA VAL A 283 20.12 25.69 2.12
C VAL A 283 21.05 26.32 3.16
N LYS A 284 22.27 25.79 3.30
CA LYS A 284 23.29 26.35 4.22
C LYS A 284 23.75 27.74 3.78
N GLY A 285 23.80 27.99 2.47
CA GLY A 285 24.23 29.24 1.85
C GLY A 285 23.19 30.37 1.86
N LEU A 286 21.94 30.09 2.25
CA LEU A 286 20.89 31.11 2.37
C LEU A 286 21.28 32.21 3.37
N GLY A 287 20.92 33.46 3.06
CA GLY A 287 21.02 34.59 3.99
C GLY A 287 20.15 34.41 5.23
N GLU A 288 20.37 35.18 6.30
CA GLU A 288 19.61 35.02 7.55
C GLU A 288 18.10 35.22 7.34
N GLU A 289 17.70 36.25 6.58
CA GLU A 289 16.29 36.53 6.26
C GLU A 289 15.69 35.43 5.38
N GLU A 290 16.41 34.97 4.36
CA GLU A 290 15.96 33.85 3.50
C GLU A 290 15.79 32.56 4.31
N LYS A 291 16.67 32.28 5.26
CA LYS A 291 16.54 31.12 6.16
C LYS A 291 15.28 31.20 7.02
N LEU A 292 14.92 32.39 7.52
CA LEU A 292 13.69 32.57 8.28
C LEU A 292 12.46 32.27 7.42
N HIS A 293 12.38 32.82 6.21
CA HIS A 293 11.29 32.53 5.27
C HIS A 293 11.25 31.06 4.86
N TYR A 294 12.40 30.46 4.55
CA TYR A 294 12.49 29.03 4.20
C TYR A 294 11.96 28.13 5.33
N ASN A 295 12.43 28.33 6.56
CA ASN A 295 12.01 27.51 7.71
C ASN A 295 10.53 27.73 8.07
N SER A 296 10.04 28.97 7.95
CA SER A 296 8.61 29.29 8.13
C SER A 296 7.75 28.55 7.10
N ALA A 297 8.14 28.61 5.82
CA ALA A 297 7.45 27.92 4.73
C ALA A 297 7.42 26.40 4.94
N LEU A 298 8.55 25.79 5.32
CA LEU A 298 8.63 24.37 5.63
C LEU A 298 7.69 23.97 6.78
N THR A 299 7.62 24.80 7.83
CA THR A 299 6.73 24.56 8.98
C THR A 299 5.26 24.59 8.55
N LYS A 300 4.85 25.55 7.72
CA LYS A 300 3.48 25.65 7.19
C LYS A 300 3.11 24.46 6.30
N LEU A 301 4.04 24.05 5.43
CA LEU A 301 3.87 22.86 4.60
C LEU A 301 3.71 21.60 5.43
N GLU A 302 4.52 21.44 6.48
CA GLU A 302 4.42 20.31 7.42
C GLU A 302 3.08 20.29 8.14
N GLN A 303 2.59 21.44 8.62
CA GLN A 303 1.29 21.54 9.28
C GLN A 303 0.14 21.08 8.37
N VAL A 304 0.09 21.57 7.13
CA VAL A 304 -0.94 21.15 6.16
C VAL A 304 -0.80 19.68 5.81
N ALA A 305 0.42 19.17 5.65
CA ALA A 305 0.64 17.76 5.40
C ALA A 305 0.16 16.88 6.57
N ASN A 306 0.43 17.30 7.81
CA ASN A 306 -0.05 16.63 9.02
C ASN A 306 -1.57 16.58 9.08
N GLU A 307 -2.24 17.69 8.79
CA GLU A 307 -3.70 17.75 8.78
C GLU A 307 -4.29 16.88 7.66
N ARG A 308 -3.73 16.95 6.44
CA ARG A 308 -4.13 16.07 5.32
C ARG A 308 -4.03 14.60 5.69
N ARG A 309 -2.95 14.18 6.36
CA ARG A 309 -2.77 12.81 6.84
C ARG A 309 -3.83 12.42 7.87
N LYS A 310 -4.04 13.28 8.86
CA LYS A 310 -5.02 13.08 9.93
C LYS A 310 -6.42 12.88 9.35
N VAL A 311 -6.91 13.80 8.53
CA VAL A 311 -8.27 13.72 7.98
C VAL A 311 -8.45 12.55 7.03
N ALA A 312 -7.43 12.19 6.24
CA ALA A 312 -7.50 11.03 5.34
C ALA A 312 -7.59 9.72 6.14
N ARG A 313 -6.77 9.57 7.19
CA ARG A 313 -6.77 8.39 8.06
C ARG A 313 -8.06 8.28 8.90
N GLU A 314 -8.56 9.39 9.40
CA GLU A 314 -9.85 9.44 10.10
C GLU A 314 -11.00 9.04 9.17
N ALA A 315 -10.99 9.50 7.91
CA ALA A 315 -12.00 9.17 6.93
C ALA A 315 -12.01 7.68 6.54
N VAL A 316 -10.83 7.05 6.36
CA VAL A 316 -10.77 5.62 6.03
C VAL A 316 -11.07 4.69 7.21
N GLY A 317 -10.92 5.19 8.44
CA GLY A 317 -11.22 4.44 9.66
C GLY A 317 -10.33 3.21 9.87
N THR A 318 -10.72 2.33 10.79
CA THR A 318 -9.93 1.16 11.21
C THR A 318 -10.44 -0.17 10.66
N GLY A 319 -11.56 -0.19 9.95
CA GLY A 319 -12.15 -1.39 9.39
C GLY A 319 -13.49 -1.14 8.65
N PRO A 320 -14.02 -2.17 7.98
CA PRO A 320 -15.22 -2.05 7.16
C PRO A 320 -16.53 -2.02 7.98
N GLU A 321 -16.48 -2.21 9.30
CA GLU A 321 -17.65 -2.50 10.14
C GLU A 321 -18.74 -1.43 10.03
N ALA A 322 -18.37 -0.15 10.08
CA ALA A 322 -19.32 0.95 9.98
C ALA A 322 -20.10 0.94 8.65
N PHE A 323 -19.42 0.59 7.54
CA PHE A 323 -20.08 0.42 6.25
C PHE A 323 -20.99 -0.81 6.25
N LEU A 324 -20.49 -1.95 6.73
CA LEU A 324 -21.25 -3.20 6.77
C LEU A 324 -22.51 -3.06 7.63
N GLU A 325 -22.46 -2.32 8.74
CA GLU A 325 -23.62 -2.01 9.56
C GLU A 325 -24.65 -1.14 8.82
N ARG A 326 -24.21 -0.12 8.06
CA ARG A 326 -25.11 0.70 7.25
C ARG A 326 -25.84 -0.14 6.20
N VAL A 327 -25.11 -1.01 5.50
CA VAL A 327 -25.70 -1.92 4.51
C VAL A 327 -26.69 -2.88 5.16
N LYS A 328 -26.35 -3.47 6.32
CA LYS A 328 -27.26 -4.34 7.08
C LYS A 328 -28.55 -3.61 7.48
N LYS A 329 -28.44 -2.39 8.02
CA LYS A 329 -29.60 -1.56 8.43
C LYS A 329 -30.51 -1.23 7.25
N GLN A 330 -29.93 -0.86 6.10
CA GLN A 330 -30.71 -0.55 4.89
C GLN A 330 -31.39 -1.79 4.30
N THR A 331 -30.71 -2.94 4.31
CA THR A 331 -31.30 -4.22 3.85
C THR A 331 -32.49 -4.60 4.73
N ALA A 332 -32.31 -4.56 6.06
CA ALA A 332 -33.39 -4.84 7.01
C ALA A 332 -34.57 -3.86 6.91
N GLN A 333 -34.33 -2.60 6.54
CA GLN A 333 -35.41 -1.63 6.26
C GLN A 333 -36.14 -1.98 4.96
N LYS A 334 -35.43 -2.42 3.92
CA LYS A 334 -36.02 -2.80 2.64
C LYS A 334 -36.86 -4.06 2.75
N ASP A 335 -36.36 -5.07 3.46
CA ASP A 335 -37.09 -6.32 3.71
C ASP A 335 -38.40 -6.06 4.46
N LYS A 336 -38.38 -5.15 5.46
CA LYS A 336 -39.60 -4.71 6.16
C LYS A 336 -40.59 -3.96 5.25
N VAL A 337 -40.11 -3.20 4.27
CA VAL A 337 -40.97 -2.50 3.30
C VAL A 337 -41.58 -3.49 2.31
N GLU A 338 -40.82 -4.48 1.85
CA GLU A 338 -41.29 -5.54 0.97
C GLU A 338 -42.28 -6.49 1.69
N GLU A 339 -42.05 -6.79 2.97
CA GLU A 339 -42.96 -7.57 3.82
C GLU A 339 -44.30 -6.83 4.06
N VAL A 340 -44.25 -5.53 4.38
CA VAL A 340 -45.46 -4.68 4.50
C VAL A 340 -46.18 -4.52 3.15
N GLN A 341 -45.48 -4.57 2.02
CA GLN A 341 -46.10 -4.56 0.69
C GLN A 341 -46.78 -5.89 0.37
N LYS A 342 -46.14 -7.02 0.70
CA LYS A 342 -46.75 -8.36 0.58
C LYS A 342 -47.98 -8.51 1.48
N ASP A 343 -47.90 -8.07 2.73
CA ASP A 343 -49.04 -8.09 3.66
C ASP A 343 -50.20 -7.23 3.13
N LYS A 344 -49.91 -6.09 2.51
CA LYS A 344 -50.94 -5.25 1.86
C LYS A 344 -51.55 -5.90 0.62
N GLU A 345 -50.77 -6.64 -0.16
CA GLU A 345 -51.26 -7.41 -1.30
C GLU A 345 -52.06 -8.66 -0.88
N GLU A 346 -51.71 -9.31 0.22
CA GLU A 346 -52.52 -10.40 0.81
C GLU A 346 -53.83 -9.89 1.42
N ILE A 347 -53.81 -8.73 2.10
CA ILE A 347 -55.01 -8.10 2.65
C ILE A 347 -55.95 -7.60 1.54
N GLN A 348 -55.44 -7.20 0.37
CA GLN A 348 -56.27 -6.85 -0.79
C GLN A 348 -56.83 -8.07 -1.56
N ASN A 349 -56.28 -9.27 -1.35
CA ASN A 349 -56.70 -10.49 -2.06
C ASN A 349 -57.64 -11.41 -1.27
N HIS A 350 -58.16 -10.99 -0.11
CA HIS A 350 -59.24 -11.71 0.57
C HIS A 350 -60.63 -11.32 0.02
N SER A 351 -60.93 -11.80 -1.18
CA SER A 351 -62.27 -12.28 -1.56
C SER A 351 -62.13 -13.71 -2.08
N PRO A 352 -63.02 -14.64 -1.70
CA PRO A 352 -62.76 -16.06 -1.85
C PRO A 352 -62.98 -16.50 -3.29
N GLN A 353 -61.95 -17.02 -3.96
CA GLN A 353 -62.08 -18.23 -4.79
C GLN A 353 -60.74 -18.75 -5.36
N ASN A 354 -60.60 -20.07 -5.20
CA ASN A 354 -59.85 -21.05 -5.98
C ASN A 354 -58.35 -21.27 -5.75
N ILE A 355 -58.06 -22.57 -5.79
CA ILE A 355 -56.93 -23.33 -5.28
C ILE A 355 -56.03 -23.74 -6.47
N ASP A 356 -54.74 -23.97 -6.15
CA ASP A 356 -53.68 -24.70 -6.86
C ASP A 356 -52.80 -24.01 -7.94
N ASN A 357 -51.60 -23.60 -7.52
CA ASN A 357 -50.34 -24.34 -7.78
C ASN A 357 -49.13 -23.64 -7.13
N PRO A 358 -48.24 -24.36 -6.40
CA PRO A 358 -47.03 -23.76 -5.84
C PRO A 358 -45.94 -23.67 -6.92
N ARG A 359 -45.49 -22.44 -7.21
CA ARG A 359 -44.25 -22.17 -7.95
C ARG A 359 -43.09 -22.23 -6.93
N PRO A 360 -41.95 -22.87 -7.24
CA PRO A 360 -40.88 -23.00 -6.25
C PRO A 360 -40.27 -21.63 -5.97
N GLU A 361 -40.30 -21.22 -4.70
CA GLU A 361 -39.56 -20.07 -4.18
C GLU A 361 -38.06 -20.31 -4.40
N GLN A 362 -37.48 -19.55 -5.33
CA GLN A 362 -36.03 -19.35 -5.34
C GLN A 362 -35.69 -18.42 -4.19
N THR A 363 -35.27 -18.99 -3.07
CA THR A 363 -34.55 -18.28 -2.01
C THR A 363 -33.24 -17.75 -2.58
N GLN A 364 -33.28 -16.51 -3.09
CA GLN A 364 -32.07 -15.74 -3.34
C GLN A 364 -31.35 -15.56 -2.01
N SER A 365 -30.12 -16.09 -1.93
CA SER A 365 -29.27 -15.96 -0.77
C SER A 365 -29.18 -14.49 -0.35
N SER A 366 -29.34 -14.20 0.95
CA SER A 366 -29.21 -12.86 1.53
C SER A 366 -27.88 -12.19 1.14
N TYR A 367 -26.86 -13.00 0.83
CA TYR A 367 -25.55 -12.57 0.34
C TYR A 367 -25.58 -11.94 -1.06
N ASP A 368 -26.38 -12.48 -1.99
CA ASP A 368 -26.50 -11.95 -3.35
C ASP A 368 -27.30 -10.64 -3.38
N SER A 369 -28.29 -10.52 -2.50
CA SER A 369 -29.02 -9.27 -2.28
C SER A 369 -28.11 -8.18 -1.69
N LEU A 370 -27.30 -8.54 -0.68
CA LEU A 370 -26.28 -7.65 -0.09
C LEU A 370 -25.26 -7.17 -1.11
N CYS A 371 -24.74 -8.06 -1.98
CA CYS A 371 -23.80 -7.69 -3.03
C CYS A 371 -24.44 -6.77 -4.07
N ARG A 372 -25.70 -7.02 -4.48
CA ARG A 372 -26.43 -6.13 -5.40
C ARG A 372 -26.68 -4.74 -4.81
N ILE A 373 -27.04 -4.65 -3.53
CA ILE A 373 -27.29 -3.37 -2.84
C ILE A 373 -25.99 -2.59 -2.68
N ALA A 374 -24.92 -3.24 -2.22
CA ALA A 374 -23.62 -2.60 -2.09
C ALA A 374 -23.11 -2.12 -3.46
N ARG A 375 -23.31 -2.90 -4.53
CA ARG A 375 -22.99 -2.52 -5.91
C ARG A 375 -23.81 -1.31 -6.36
N ASN A 376 -25.12 -1.31 -6.14
CA ASN A 376 -25.98 -0.18 -6.52
C ASN A 376 -25.69 1.08 -5.70
N PHE A 377 -25.25 0.94 -4.45
CA PHE A 377 -24.79 2.05 -3.61
C PHE A 377 -23.45 2.62 -4.10
N ALA A 378 -22.48 1.76 -4.41
CA ALA A 378 -21.20 2.17 -4.99
C ALA A 378 -21.37 2.82 -6.37
N ILE A 379 -22.28 2.33 -7.20
CA ILE A 379 -22.64 2.95 -8.49
C ILE A 379 -23.38 4.28 -8.26
N GLY A 380 -24.31 4.36 -7.30
CA GLY A 380 -25.02 5.60 -6.96
C GLY A 380 -24.11 6.71 -6.43
N ILE A 381 -23.15 6.36 -5.56
CA ILE A 381 -22.09 7.29 -5.14
C ILE A 381 -21.15 7.60 -6.30
N GLY A 382 -20.79 6.62 -7.14
CA GLY A 382 -19.97 6.81 -8.33
C GLY A 382 -20.58 7.82 -9.31
N ILE A 383 -21.90 7.77 -9.53
CA ILE A 383 -22.62 8.74 -10.36
C ILE A 383 -22.61 10.13 -9.70
N THR A 384 -22.76 10.20 -8.38
CA THR A 384 -22.71 11.47 -7.63
C THR A 384 -21.30 12.08 -7.65
N ALA A 385 -20.26 11.24 -7.56
CA ALA A 385 -18.85 11.64 -7.63
C ALA A 385 -18.44 12.05 -9.05
N VAL A 386 -18.89 11.35 -10.08
CA VAL A 386 -18.68 11.75 -11.49
C VAL A 386 -19.38 13.08 -11.78
N LEU A 387 -20.60 13.30 -11.26
CA LEU A 387 -21.31 14.58 -11.36
C LEU A 387 -20.61 15.71 -10.59
N ALA A 388 -20.04 15.43 -9.41
CA ALA A 388 -19.25 16.41 -8.66
C ALA A 388 -17.92 16.75 -9.37
N THR A 389 -17.28 15.77 -10.00
CA THR A 389 -16.00 15.97 -10.70
C THR A 389 -16.20 16.68 -12.06
N THR A 390 -17.28 16.36 -12.78
CA THR A 390 -17.68 17.08 -14.00
C THR A 390 -18.18 18.49 -13.71
N ALA A 391 -18.90 18.71 -12.61
CA ALA A 391 -19.26 20.06 -12.14
C ALA A 391 -18.02 20.87 -11.74
N TYR A 392 -17.03 20.25 -11.09
CA TYR A 392 -15.76 20.88 -10.75
C TYR A 392 -14.96 21.26 -12.00
N LEU A 393 -14.82 20.36 -12.99
CA LEU A 393 -14.15 20.64 -14.27
C LEU A 393 -14.87 21.70 -15.12
N ALA A 394 -16.20 21.77 -15.06
CA ALA A 394 -16.99 22.82 -15.72
C ALA A 394 -16.89 24.19 -15.01
N SER A 395 -16.63 24.20 -13.70
CA SER A 395 -16.46 25.42 -12.91
C SER A 395 -15.03 26.00 -12.92
N SER A 396 -14.03 25.18 -13.27
CA SER A 396 -12.62 25.58 -13.36
C SER A 396 -12.20 26.04 -14.76
N SER A 397 -13.02 25.83 -15.79
CA SER A 397 -12.85 26.46 -17.10
C SER A 397 -13.34 27.91 -17.06
N LYS A 398 -12.44 28.88 -16.84
CA LYS A 398 -12.73 30.28 -17.16
C LYS A 398 -13.01 30.40 -18.66
N PRO A 399 -14.04 31.16 -19.09
CA PRO A 399 -14.21 31.46 -20.50
C PRO A 399 -13.05 32.34 -20.96
N SER A 400 -12.29 31.89 -21.96
CA SER A 400 -11.40 32.76 -22.71
C SER A 400 -12.27 33.71 -23.53
N ASN A 401 -12.38 34.96 -23.08
CA ASN A 401 -12.84 36.03 -23.94
C ASN A 401 -11.62 36.68 -24.61
N ASN A 402 -11.78 36.90 -25.92
CA ASN A 402 -10.87 37.51 -26.89
C ASN A 402 -9.92 38.58 -26.37
#